data_AF-A0A497V5T5-F1
#
_entry.id   AF-A0A497V5T5-F1
#
_cell.length_a   1.000
_cell.length_b   1.000
_cell.length_c   1.000
_cell.angle_alpha   90.00
_cell.angle_beta   90.00
_cell.angle_gamma   90.00
#
_symmetry.space_group_name_H-M   'P 1'
#
loop_
_entity.id
_entity.type
_entity.pdbx_description
1 polymer ?
#
loop_
_entity_poly.entity_id
_entity_poly.type
_entity_poly.pdbx_seq_one_letter_code
_entity_poly.pdbx_strand_id
1 'polypeptide(L)'
;MKKLTLLLFLLLSIIKVSACKCVYETLPQNYQSANFVGVIKILKVYDENTEQRTYKADIEIEKMYKGTIFKTINVRGLIGNSYSGACEVDVLPNERYLIFLNKYDNISSISSCTPKSKLGNRPTKAEKLWLKNQEKVFTYLDNNKFRFMGLQFTRCYDENQTEYKSDLSKISGFKPKQPFAIYKVKINDRSKIQEITPVTTFGSKDSIIENILKTKMKVSTPTSFWDPNPKEALLFLSYNEENINDPYGEVISCD
;
A
#
# COMPACT_ATOMS: atom_id res chain seq x y z
N MET A 1 40.85 -19.29 27.79
CA MET A 1 40.27 -18.56 26.63
C MET A 1 38.99 -19.19 26.09
N LYS A 2 38.92 -20.51 25.81
CA LYS A 2 37.70 -21.18 25.27
C LYS A 2 36.40 -21.00 26.09
N LYS A 3 36.49 -20.92 27.43
CA LYS A 3 35.32 -20.71 28.30
C LYS A 3 34.77 -19.28 28.26
N LEU A 4 35.63 -18.29 27.99
CA LEU A 4 35.24 -16.88 27.92
C LEU A 4 34.58 -16.55 26.58
N THR A 5 35.06 -17.14 25.48
CA THR A 5 34.39 -17.06 24.18
C THR A 5 33.02 -17.72 24.20
N LEU A 6 32.88 -18.88 24.86
CA LEU A 6 31.57 -19.54 24.99
C LEU A 6 30.56 -18.69 25.78
N LEU A 7 31.01 -18.02 26.86
CA LEU A 7 30.18 -17.11 27.64
C LEU A 7 29.74 -15.89 26.82
N LEU A 8 30.65 -15.32 26.01
CA LEU A 8 30.36 -14.19 25.13
C LEU A 8 29.34 -14.57 24.04
N PHE A 9 29.46 -15.76 23.44
CA PHE A 9 28.48 -16.28 22.49
C PHE A 9 27.10 -16.51 23.12
N LEU A 10 27.06 -16.97 24.39
CA LEU A 10 25.80 -17.15 25.13
C LEU A 10 25.12 -15.81 25.46
N LEU A 11 25.90 -14.76 25.77
CA LEU A 11 25.38 -13.42 26.06
C LEU A 11 24.84 -12.73 24.80
N LEU A 12 25.52 -12.89 23.66
CA LEU A 12 25.07 -12.32 22.38
C LEU A 12 23.79 -12.98 21.84
N SER A 13 23.49 -14.22 22.23
CA SER A 13 22.28 -14.93 21.79
C SER A 13 21.02 -14.56 22.58
N ILE A 14 21.14 -13.73 23.64
CA ILE A 14 20.00 -13.20 24.41
C ILE A 14 19.50 -11.86 23.83
N ILE A 15 20.28 -11.24 22.93
CA ILE A 15 19.90 -9.95 22.32
C ILE A 15 18.80 -10.19 21.28
N LYS A 16 17.55 -9.97 21.68
CA LYS A 16 16.41 -9.90 20.76
C LYS A 16 16.45 -8.59 20.00
N VAL A 17 17.04 -8.60 18.81
CA VAL A 17 16.95 -7.46 17.88
C VAL A 17 15.55 -7.47 17.28
N SER A 18 14.70 -6.55 17.73
CA SER A 18 13.37 -6.34 17.14
C SER A 18 13.51 -5.42 15.93
N ALA A 19 13.52 -6.02 14.74
CA ALA A 19 13.39 -5.28 13.49
C ALA A 19 11.91 -5.00 13.22
N CYS A 20 11.61 -3.77 12.85
CA CYS A 20 10.27 -3.38 12.44
C CYS A 20 9.96 -3.97 11.06
N LYS A 21 8.80 -4.61 10.93
CA LYS A 21 8.30 -5.19 9.69
C LYS A 21 7.01 -4.50 9.31
N CYS A 22 7.03 -3.77 8.19
CA CYS A 22 5.82 -3.18 7.64
C CYS A 22 4.94 -4.25 7.04
N VAL A 23 3.65 -4.21 7.36
CA VAL A 23 2.62 -4.92 6.61
C VAL A 23 2.08 -3.92 5.60
N TYR A 24 2.57 -4.00 4.37
CA TYR A 24 2.02 -3.20 3.29
C TYR A 24 0.70 -3.83 2.87
N GLU A 25 -0.40 -3.07 2.92
CA GLU A 25 -1.71 -3.50 2.43
C GLU A 25 -1.96 -2.97 1.03
N THR A 26 -3.00 -3.46 0.38
CA THR A 26 -3.41 -2.97 -0.95
C THR A 26 -3.85 -1.50 -0.91
N LEU A 27 -3.84 -0.80 -2.04
CA LEU A 27 -4.30 0.59 -2.09
C LEU A 27 -5.72 0.75 -1.51
N PRO A 28 -6.73 -0.06 -1.90
CA PRO A 28 -8.06 0.03 -1.31
C PRO A 28 -8.09 -0.33 0.18
N GLN A 29 -7.31 -1.33 0.61
CA GLN A 29 -7.25 -1.71 2.02
C GLN A 29 -6.63 -0.61 2.90
N ASN A 30 -5.60 0.07 2.41
CA ASN A 30 -5.04 1.28 3.03
C ASN A 30 -6.09 2.41 3.09
N TYR A 31 -6.83 2.64 2.00
CA TYR A 31 -7.89 3.64 1.97
C TYR A 31 -9.02 3.35 2.96
N GLN A 32 -9.45 2.09 3.08
CA GLN A 32 -10.50 1.66 3.99
C GLN A 32 -10.08 1.84 5.45
N SER A 33 -8.87 1.40 5.81
CA SER A 33 -8.36 1.46 7.18
C SER A 33 -7.97 2.87 7.63
N ALA A 34 -7.51 3.73 6.72
CA ALA A 34 -7.05 5.08 7.05
C ALA A 34 -8.16 5.97 7.63
N ASN A 35 -7.81 6.78 8.64
CA ASN A 35 -8.68 7.86 9.13
C ASN A 35 -8.56 9.14 8.29
N PHE A 36 -7.42 9.34 7.64
CA PHE A 36 -7.19 10.45 6.71
C PHE A 36 -6.46 9.97 5.47
N VAL A 37 -6.90 10.46 4.30
CA VAL A 37 -6.21 10.26 3.03
C VAL A 37 -6.16 11.60 2.30
N GLY A 38 -4.97 12.03 1.91
CA GLY A 38 -4.80 13.33 1.28
C GLY A 38 -3.40 13.56 0.73
N VAL A 39 -3.28 14.61 -0.07
CA VAL A 39 -2.00 15.19 -0.47
C VAL A 39 -1.60 16.22 0.56
N ILE A 40 -0.45 16.00 1.21
CA ILE A 40 0.12 16.90 2.20
C ILE A 40 1.46 17.45 1.72
N LYS A 41 1.81 18.64 2.21
CA LYS A 41 3.13 19.24 2.08
C LYS A 41 3.69 19.52 3.47
N ILE A 42 4.93 19.13 3.71
CA ILE A 42 5.64 19.44 4.96
C ILE A 42 6.07 20.90 4.92
N LEU A 43 5.67 21.70 5.92
CA LEU A 43 6.03 23.11 6.03
C LEU A 43 7.30 23.32 6.85
N LYS A 44 7.37 22.68 8.01
CA LYS A 44 8.52 22.71 8.92
C LYS A 44 8.51 21.50 9.85
N VAL A 45 9.68 21.18 10.40
CA VAL A 45 9.89 20.13 11.41
C VAL A 45 10.49 20.76 12.68
N TYR A 46 10.07 20.31 13.86
CA TYR A 46 10.43 20.92 15.15
C TYR A 46 10.12 19.97 16.34
N ASP A 47 10.40 20.41 17.56
CA ASP A 47 10.12 19.68 18.81
C ASP A 47 10.72 18.27 18.84
N GLU A 48 12.03 18.16 18.60
CA GLU A 48 12.73 16.87 18.68
C GLU A 48 12.71 16.31 20.10
N ASN A 49 12.25 15.07 20.23
CA ASN A 49 12.37 14.24 21.42
C ASN A 49 13.27 13.05 21.08
N THR A 50 14.55 13.17 21.44
CA THR A 50 15.58 12.16 21.15
C THR A 50 15.38 10.86 21.92
N GLU A 51 14.76 10.91 23.10
CA GLU A 51 14.45 9.71 23.91
C GLU A 51 13.36 8.87 23.23
N GLN A 52 12.30 9.52 22.77
CA GLN A 52 11.18 8.87 22.09
C GLN A 52 11.42 8.66 20.59
N ARG A 53 12.48 9.27 20.04
CA ARG A 53 12.77 9.35 18.61
C ARG A 53 11.58 9.86 17.81
N THR A 54 10.98 10.94 18.31
CA THR A 54 9.87 11.61 17.64
C THR A 54 10.12 13.09 17.48
N TYR A 55 9.54 13.66 16.44
CA TYR A 55 9.45 15.11 16.27
C TYR A 55 8.10 15.46 15.65
N LYS A 56 7.78 16.74 15.55
CA LYS A 56 6.55 17.22 14.93
C LYS A 56 6.83 17.82 13.57
N ALA A 57 5.87 17.66 12.66
CA ALA A 57 5.86 18.36 11.38
C ALA A 57 4.55 19.11 11.21
N ASP A 58 4.65 20.41 10.91
CA ASP A 58 3.49 21.17 10.45
C ASP A 58 3.30 20.91 8.96
N ILE A 59 2.03 20.80 8.55
CA ILE A 59 1.66 20.42 7.20
C ILE A 59 0.65 21.40 6.60
N GLU A 60 0.68 21.48 5.27
CA GLU A 60 -0.38 22.03 4.46
C GLU A 60 -1.10 20.86 3.78
N ILE A 61 -2.44 20.84 3.84
CA ILE A 61 -3.26 19.86 3.14
C ILE A 61 -3.63 20.46 1.79
N GLU A 62 -2.94 20.04 0.72
CA GLU A 62 -3.20 20.52 -0.65
C GLU A 62 -4.50 19.92 -1.21
N LYS A 63 -4.81 18.67 -0.84
CA LYS A 63 -6.05 17.99 -1.23
C LYS A 63 -6.43 16.93 -0.20
N MET A 64 -7.71 16.84 0.13
CA MET A 64 -8.25 15.83 1.05
C MET A 64 -9.20 14.90 0.30
N TYR A 65 -9.02 13.59 0.45
CA TYR A 65 -9.89 12.55 -0.09
C TYR A 65 -10.73 11.85 0.99
N LYS A 66 -10.26 11.83 2.23
CA LYS A 66 -10.94 11.25 3.39
C LYS A 66 -10.44 11.91 4.67
N GLY A 67 -11.31 12.07 5.67
CA GLY A 67 -10.95 12.52 7.01
C GLY A 67 -11.28 13.98 7.30
N THR A 68 -10.57 14.54 8.29
CA THR A 68 -10.75 15.92 8.77
C THR A 68 -9.46 16.71 8.63
N ILE A 69 -9.57 18.04 8.57
CA ILE A 69 -8.40 18.94 8.53
C ILE A 69 -7.65 18.91 9.87
N PHE A 70 -6.33 18.92 9.81
CA PHE A 70 -5.40 19.12 10.94
C PHE A 70 -4.13 19.79 10.40
N LYS A 71 -3.29 20.30 11.31
CA LYS A 71 -2.11 21.09 10.94
C LYS A 71 -0.78 20.43 11.27
N THR A 72 -0.77 19.46 12.17
CA THR A 72 0.47 18.89 12.71
C THR A 72 0.37 17.38 12.75
N ILE A 73 1.48 16.71 12.42
CA ILE A 73 1.66 15.27 12.58
C ILE A 73 2.85 14.99 13.49
N ASN A 74 2.79 13.87 14.19
CA ASN A 74 3.95 13.30 14.85
C ASN A 74 4.73 12.46 13.83
N VAL A 75 6.05 12.57 13.86
CA VAL A 75 6.96 11.80 13.01
C VAL A 75 7.79 10.91 13.91
N ARG A 76 7.82 9.61 13.61
CA ARG A 76 8.83 8.72 14.17
C ARG A 76 10.14 8.93 13.41
N GLY A 77 11.04 9.69 13.99
CA GLY A 77 12.17 10.33 13.31
C GLY A 77 13.48 9.56 13.39
N LEU A 78 14.35 9.73 12.38
CA LEU A 78 15.76 9.32 12.40
C LEU A 78 16.61 10.30 13.25
N ILE A 79 16.29 10.44 14.54
CA ILE A 79 16.93 11.39 15.46
C ILE A 79 17.56 10.68 16.67
N GLY A 80 18.58 11.30 17.28
CA GLY A 80 19.34 10.70 18.38
C GLY A 80 20.11 9.45 17.94
N ASN A 81 20.19 8.43 18.81
CA ASN A 81 20.83 7.13 18.50
C ASN A 81 19.89 6.22 17.68
N SER A 82 19.32 6.75 16.60
CA SER A 82 18.41 5.98 15.74
C SER A 82 19.17 4.99 14.86
N TYR A 83 18.54 3.85 14.62
CA TYR A 83 18.98 2.84 13.65
C TYR A 83 17.73 2.54 12.82
N SER A 84 17.84 2.50 11.49
CA SER A 84 16.69 2.36 10.55
C SER A 84 15.83 1.09 10.75
N GLY A 85 16.17 0.24 11.70
CA GLY A 85 15.44 -0.96 12.08
C GLY A 85 14.18 -0.74 12.91
N ALA A 86 13.87 0.47 13.41
CA ALA A 86 12.67 0.69 14.22
C ALA A 86 11.56 1.47 13.47
N CYS A 87 11.57 1.47 12.13
CA CYS A 87 10.60 2.18 11.30
C CYS A 87 10.57 3.70 11.43
N GLU A 88 11.71 4.26 11.79
CA GLU A 88 11.96 5.69 11.67
C GLU A 88 11.91 6.12 10.20
N VAL A 89 11.47 7.35 9.98
CA VAL A 89 11.50 8.03 8.70
C VAL A 89 12.00 9.45 8.93
N ASP A 90 12.69 9.99 7.95
CA ASP A 90 12.96 11.42 7.91
C ASP A 90 12.07 12.09 6.88
N VAL A 91 11.47 13.22 7.25
CA VAL A 91 10.69 14.09 6.37
C VAL A 91 11.27 15.49 6.42
N LEU A 92 11.40 16.10 5.26
CA LEU A 92 12.02 17.40 5.09
C LEU A 92 10.98 18.45 4.72
N PRO A 93 11.20 19.72 5.13
CA PRO A 93 10.40 20.83 4.62
C PRO A 93 10.31 20.80 3.10
N ASN A 94 9.14 21.20 2.58
CA ASN A 94 8.78 21.24 1.16
C ASN A 94 8.60 19.86 0.48
N GLU A 95 8.75 18.74 1.18
CA GLU A 95 8.34 17.43 0.65
C GLU A 95 6.82 17.30 0.58
N ARG A 96 6.36 16.57 -0.44
CA ARG A 96 4.94 16.33 -0.72
C ARG A 96 4.64 14.84 -0.76
N TYR A 97 3.48 14.45 -0.24
CA TYR A 97 3.07 13.04 -0.19
C TYR A 97 1.58 12.89 -0.44
N LEU A 98 1.18 11.88 -1.23
CA LEU A 98 -0.11 11.22 -1.01
C LEU A 98 0.08 10.29 0.19
N ILE A 99 -0.68 10.50 1.26
CA ILE A 99 -0.49 9.78 2.53
C ILE A 99 -1.78 9.20 3.07
N PHE A 100 -1.66 8.03 3.70
CA PHE A 100 -2.74 7.30 4.38
C PHE A 100 -2.42 7.25 5.87
N LEU A 101 -3.12 8.07 6.65
CA LEU A 101 -2.85 8.23 8.08
C LEU A 101 -3.92 7.56 8.92
N ASN A 102 -3.46 6.80 9.90
CA ASN A 102 -4.25 6.35 11.04
C ASN A 102 -4.04 7.29 12.21
N LYS A 103 -5.07 7.46 13.04
CA LYS A 103 -5.00 8.20 14.29
C LYS A 103 -4.85 7.21 15.44
N TYR A 104 -3.94 7.51 16.36
CA TYR A 104 -3.88 6.90 17.67
C TYR A 104 -3.99 8.03 18.69
N ASP A 105 -4.92 7.93 19.65
CA ASP A 105 -5.24 8.99 20.61
C ASP A 105 -5.47 10.39 19.95
N ASN A 106 -6.20 10.40 18.84
CA ASN A 106 -6.47 11.59 18.00
C ASN A 106 -5.23 12.22 17.34
N ILE A 107 -4.06 11.62 17.47
CA ILE A 107 -2.82 12.12 16.88
C ILE A 107 -2.51 11.33 15.60
N SER A 108 -2.39 12.06 14.49
CA SER A 108 -1.90 11.51 13.23
C SER A 108 -0.39 11.34 13.31
N SER A 109 0.11 10.14 12.99
CA SER A 109 1.54 9.83 13.05
C SER A 109 2.06 9.25 11.74
N ILE A 110 3.29 9.60 11.37
CA ILE A 110 4.01 9.05 10.22
C ILE A 110 5.24 8.27 10.68
N SER A 111 5.46 7.12 10.04
CA SER A 111 6.64 6.26 10.18
C SER A 111 7.05 5.75 8.80
N SER A 112 8.12 4.94 8.72
CA SER A 112 8.50 4.31 7.45
C SER A 112 7.39 3.39 6.90
N CYS A 113 6.62 2.73 7.78
CA CYS A 113 5.51 1.85 7.42
C CYS A 113 4.21 2.56 7.06
N THR A 114 4.09 3.85 7.34
CA THR A 114 2.90 4.61 6.93
C THR A 114 2.79 4.55 5.39
N PRO A 115 1.68 4.03 4.84
CA PRO A 115 1.48 3.98 3.39
C PRO A 115 1.50 5.40 2.85
N LYS A 116 2.41 5.66 1.92
CA LYS A 116 2.61 6.98 1.32
C LYS A 116 3.35 6.87 0.00
N SER A 117 3.05 7.78 -0.90
CA SER A 117 3.77 7.97 -2.16
C SER A 117 4.36 9.37 -2.16
N LYS A 118 5.69 9.46 -2.27
CA LYS A 118 6.38 10.75 -2.39
C LYS A 118 6.05 11.36 -3.76
N LEU A 119 5.64 12.62 -3.74
CA LEU A 119 5.31 13.40 -4.92
C LEU A 119 6.47 14.33 -5.27
N GLY A 120 6.46 14.89 -6.48
CA GLY A 120 7.43 15.92 -6.83
C GLY A 120 7.21 17.16 -5.96
N ASN A 121 8.27 17.92 -5.66
CA ASN A 121 8.12 19.20 -4.94
C ASN A 121 7.23 20.20 -5.70
N ARG A 122 7.05 20.00 -7.01
CA ARG A 122 6.13 20.75 -7.86
C ARG A 122 5.25 19.78 -8.66
N PRO A 123 3.92 19.99 -8.72
CA PRO A 123 3.02 19.10 -9.45
C PRO A 123 3.31 19.07 -10.96
N THR A 124 3.58 17.88 -11.50
CA THR A 124 3.73 17.67 -12.95
C THR A 124 2.39 17.30 -13.60
N LYS A 125 2.30 17.31 -14.93
CA LYS A 125 1.10 16.84 -15.65
C LYS A 125 0.82 15.36 -15.38
N ALA A 126 1.88 14.53 -15.35
CA ALA A 126 1.77 13.10 -15.05
C ALA A 126 1.26 12.86 -13.62
N GLU A 127 1.81 13.59 -12.63
CA GLU A 127 1.34 13.52 -11.24
C GLU A 127 -0.13 13.89 -11.12
N LYS A 128 -0.56 14.99 -11.76
CA LYS A 128 -1.97 15.42 -11.76
C LYS A 128 -2.89 14.37 -12.36
N LEU A 129 -2.47 13.72 -13.44
CA LEU A 129 -3.24 12.63 -14.08
C LEU A 129 -3.32 11.41 -13.16
N TRP A 130 -2.20 11.00 -12.56
CA TRP A 130 -2.15 9.91 -11.60
C TRP A 130 -3.05 10.18 -10.39
N LEU A 131 -2.96 11.36 -9.76
CA LEU A 131 -3.82 11.76 -8.65
C LEU A 131 -5.32 11.81 -9.02
N LYS A 132 -5.64 12.16 -10.27
CA LYS A 132 -7.02 12.10 -10.80
C LYS A 132 -7.51 10.66 -10.95
N ASN A 133 -6.62 9.73 -11.31
CA ASN A 133 -6.96 8.30 -11.33
C ASN A 133 -7.16 7.76 -9.91
N GLN A 134 -6.30 8.14 -8.96
CA GLN A 134 -6.48 7.80 -7.54
C GLN A 134 -7.80 8.34 -6.97
N GLU A 135 -8.17 9.58 -7.33
CA GLU A 135 -9.45 10.17 -6.94
C GLU A 135 -10.66 9.38 -7.43
N LYS A 136 -10.62 8.86 -8.67
CA LYS A 136 -11.69 7.98 -9.19
C LYS A 136 -11.81 6.70 -8.38
N VAL A 137 -10.67 6.10 -8.00
CA VAL A 137 -10.62 4.91 -7.14
C VAL A 137 -11.24 5.23 -5.78
N PHE A 138 -10.76 6.26 -5.09
CA PHE A 138 -11.25 6.65 -3.76
C PHE A 138 -12.74 6.99 -3.77
N THR A 139 -13.21 7.74 -4.78
CA THR A 139 -14.62 8.06 -4.95
C THR A 139 -15.46 6.79 -5.12
N TYR A 140 -14.99 5.84 -5.92
CA TYR A 140 -15.69 4.56 -6.10
C TYR A 140 -15.73 3.76 -4.80
N LEU A 141 -14.62 3.70 -4.07
CA LEU A 141 -14.53 3.00 -2.79
C LEU A 141 -15.48 3.58 -1.75
N ASP A 142 -15.57 4.90 -1.63
CA ASP A 142 -16.48 5.54 -0.66
C ASP A 142 -17.96 5.33 -1.04
N ASN A 143 -18.30 5.53 -2.32
CA ASN A 143 -19.66 5.32 -2.83
C ASN A 143 -20.13 3.86 -2.72
N ASN A 144 -19.21 2.90 -2.70
CA ASN A 144 -19.51 1.47 -2.64
C ASN A 144 -19.08 0.82 -1.32
N LYS A 145 -18.75 1.59 -0.27
CA LYS A 145 -18.17 1.06 0.98
C LYS A 145 -18.96 -0.10 1.60
N PHE A 146 -20.29 -0.04 1.55
CA PHE A 146 -21.17 -1.08 2.06
C PHE A 146 -21.07 -2.40 1.30
N ARG A 147 -20.73 -2.36 -0.01
CA ARG A 147 -20.52 -3.57 -0.83
C ARG A 147 -19.25 -4.32 -0.47
N PHE A 148 -18.33 -3.66 0.24
CA PHE A 148 -17.04 -4.23 0.65
C PHE A 148 -16.99 -4.58 2.13
N MET A 149 -18.06 -4.31 2.89
CA MET A 149 -18.10 -4.64 4.31
C MET A 149 -17.95 -6.14 4.53
N GLY A 150 -17.06 -6.53 5.44
CA GLY A 150 -16.77 -7.93 5.75
C GLY A 150 -15.87 -8.63 4.72
N LEU A 151 -15.43 -7.94 3.67
CA LEU A 151 -14.47 -8.45 2.68
C LEU A 151 -13.14 -7.71 2.82
N GLN A 152 -12.04 -8.41 2.56
CA GLN A 152 -10.70 -7.83 2.57
C GLN A 152 -10.16 -7.71 1.14
N PHE A 153 -9.56 -6.56 0.83
CA PHE A 153 -8.79 -6.42 -0.40
C PHE A 153 -7.42 -7.07 -0.22
N THR A 154 -7.03 -7.90 -1.17
CA THR A 154 -5.76 -8.63 -1.13
C THR A 154 -5.05 -8.59 -2.48
N ARG A 155 -3.79 -8.98 -2.47
CA ARG A 155 -2.94 -9.04 -3.67
C ARG A 155 -3.14 -10.34 -4.42
N CYS A 156 -2.81 -10.32 -5.69
CA CYS A 156 -2.56 -11.54 -6.44
C CYS A 156 -1.24 -11.46 -7.18
N TYR A 157 -0.64 -12.62 -7.43
CA TYR A 157 0.64 -12.74 -8.10
C TYR A 157 0.61 -13.92 -9.07
N ASP A 158 1.41 -13.81 -10.12
CA ASP A 158 1.55 -14.84 -11.13
C ASP A 158 2.53 -15.91 -10.62
N GLU A 159 2.01 -17.11 -10.35
CA GLU A 159 2.81 -18.20 -9.79
C GLU A 159 3.91 -18.67 -10.75
N ASN A 160 3.70 -18.52 -12.05
CA ASN A 160 4.61 -19.02 -13.09
C ASN A 160 5.36 -17.87 -13.77
N GLN A 161 5.45 -16.71 -13.13
CA GLN A 161 6.16 -15.56 -13.66
C GLN A 161 7.65 -15.87 -13.83
N THR A 162 8.09 -15.97 -15.08
CA THR A 162 9.50 -16.16 -15.46
C THR A 162 10.21 -14.87 -15.83
N GLU A 163 9.45 -13.80 -16.08
CA GLU A 163 9.93 -12.49 -16.53
C GLU A 163 9.56 -11.40 -15.51
N TYR A 164 9.98 -10.16 -15.73
CA TYR A 164 9.65 -9.05 -14.83
C TYR A 164 8.17 -8.65 -14.84
N LYS A 165 7.41 -9.01 -15.89
CA LYS A 165 5.98 -8.71 -16.03
C LYS A 165 5.12 -9.95 -15.87
N SER A 166 4.02 -9.80 -15.13
CA SER A 166 2.94 -10.78 -15.07
C SER A 166 2.21 -10.93 -16.40
N ASP A 167 1.48 -12.03 -16.58
CA ASP A 167 0.64 -12.22 -17.77
C ASP A 167 -0.45 -11.13 -17.94
N LEU A 168 -0.89 -10.47 -16.85
CA LEU A 168 -1.81 -9.32 -16.95
C LEU A 168 -1.19 -8.15 -17.71
N SER A 169 0.11 -7.93 -17.53
CA SER A 169 0.84 -6.84 -18.17
C SER A 169 1.25 -7.13 -19.62
N LYS A 170 1.04 -8.36 -20.10
CA LYS A 170 1.29 -8.77 -21.49
C LYS A 170 0.08 -8.58 -22.42
N ILE A 171 -1.06 -8.11 -21.88
CA ILE A 171 -2.28 -7.89 -22.66
C ILE A 171 -2.07 -6.75 -23.65
N SER A 172 -2.05 -7.08 -24.94
CA SER A 172 -1.90 -6.11 -26.02
C SER A 172 -3.21 -5.39 -26.37
N GLY A 173 -3.07 -4.14 -26.84
CA GLY A 173 -4.21 -3.33 -27.29
C GLY A 173 -5.22 -3.00 -26.18
N PHE A 174 -4.74 -2.88 -24.93
CA PHE A 174 -5.56 -2.56 -23.77
C PHE A 174 -5.92 -1.06 -23.76
N LYS A 175 -7.23 -0.75 -23.79
CA LYS A 175 -7.76 0.63 -23.84
C LYS A 175 -8.90 0.78 -22.81
N PRO A 176 -8.58 0.87 -21.51
CA PRO A 176 -9.59 0.81 -20.46
C PRO A 176 -10.44 2.08 -20.42
N LYS A 177 -11.73 1.93 -20.05
CA LYS A 177 -12.66 3.06 -19.87
C LYS A 177 -12.47 3.75 -18.52
N GLN A 178 -11.84 3.08 -17.57
CA GLN A 178 -11.54 3.56 -16.22
C GLN A 178 -10.22 2.98 -15.71
N PRO A 179 -9.53 3.59 -14.73
CA PRO A 179 -8.16 3.22 -14.40
C PRO A 179 -8.03 1.98 -13.49
N PHE A 180 -9.13 1.32 -13.16
CA PHE A 180 -9.12 0.18 -12.25
C PHE A 180 -10.26 -0.81 -12.53
N ALA A 181 -10.11 -2.02 -11.98
CA ALA A 181 -11.16 -3.02 -11.88
C ALA A 181 -11.16 -3.63 -10.47
N ILE A 182 -12.32 -4.16 -10.05
CA ILE A 182 -12.47 -4.87 -8.79
C ILE A 182 -13.21 -6.17 -9.05
N TYR A 183 -12.64 -7.28 -8.59
CA TYR A 183 -13.23 -8.60 -8.67
C TYR A 183 -13.42 -9.18 -7.28
N LYS A 184 -14.60 -9.74 -7.02
CA LYS A 184 -14.79 -10.65 -5.89
C LYS A 184 -14.36 -12.04 -6.32
N VAL A 185 -13.57 -12.72 -5.50
CA VAL A 185 -13.07 -14.06 -5.78
C VAL A 185 -13.39 -15.00 -4.63
N LYS A 186 -13.69 -16.26 -4.96
CA LYS A 186 -13.61 -17.38 -4.03
C LYS A 186 -12.34 -18.16 -4.31
N ILE A 187 -11.57 -18.44 -3.26
CA ILE A 187 -10.32 -19.17 -3.38
C ILE A 187 -10.36 -20.47 -2.57
N ASN A 188 -9.64 -21.47 -3.06
CA ASN A 188 -9.44 -22.72 -2.33
C ASN A 188 -8.25 -22.62 -1.37
N ASP A 189 -7.99 -23.72 -0.64
CA ASP A 189 -6.89 -23.84 0.33
C ASP A 189 -5.50 -23.71 -0.28
N ARG A 190 -5.38 -23.75 -1.61
CA ARG A 190 -4.13 -23.53 -2.36
C ARG A 190 -4.02 -22.11 -2.93
N SER A 191 -4.86 -21.19 -2.46
CA SER A 191 -4.93 -19.79 -2.93
C SER A 191 -5.29 -19.65 -4.41
N LYS A 192 -5.87 -20.68 -5.04
CA LYS A 192 -6.32 -20.62 -6.44
C LYS A 192 -7.76 -20.13 -6.51
N ILE A 193 -8.04 -19.27 -7.48
CA ILE A 193 -9.37 -18.72 -7.74
C ILE A 193 -10.27 -19.79 -8.35
N GLN A 194 -11.37 -20.11 -7.67
CA GLN A 194 -12.40 -21.04 -8.14
C GLN A 194 -13.55 -20.30 -8.83
N GLU A 195 -13.99 -19.19 -8.23
CA GLU A 195 -15.04 -18.33 -8.78
C GLU A 195 -14.54 -16.89 -8.85
N ILE A 196 -14.94 -16.19 -9.91
CA ILE A 196 -14.71 -14.75 -10.07
C ILE A 196 -16.05 -14.07 -10.35
N THR A 197 -16.30 -12.95 -9.69
CA THR A 197 -17.46 -12.11 -9.93
C THR A 197 -16.97 -10.67 -10.12
N PRO A 198 -17.13 -10.08 -11.31
CA PRO A 198 -16.76 -8.69 -11.52
C PRO A 198 -17.65 -7.77 -10.67
N VAL A 199 -17.03 -6.90 -9.87
CA VAL A 199 -17.71 -5.81 -9.17
C VAL A 199 -17.71 -4.55 -10.05
N THR A 200 -16.56 -4.29 -10.67
CA THR A 200 -16.37 -3.32 -11.75
C THR A 200 -15.20 -3.76 -12.62
N THR A 201 -15.25 -3.48 -13.92
CA THR A 201 -14.25 -3.96 -14.88
C THR A 201 -13.57 -2.79 -15.58
N PHE A 202 -12.49 -3.05 -16.30
CA PHE A 202 -11.84 -2.01 -17.09
C PHE A 202 -12.66 -1.59 -18.30
N GLY A 203 -13.60 -2.44 -18.76
CA GLY A 203 -14.38 -2.24 -19.97
C GLY A 203 -13.57 -2.50 -21.25
N SER A 204 -12.43 -3.19 -21.11
CA SER A 204 -11.49 -3.53 -22.19
C SER A 204 -10.80 -4.83 -21.83
N LYS A 205 -10.84 -5.84 -22.71
CA LYS A 205 -10.15 -7.14 -22.53
C LYS A 205 -10.54 -7.88 -21.23
N ASP A 206 -11.70 -7.57 -20.64
CA ASP A 206 -12.11 -8.09 -19.33
C ASP A 206 -12.17 -9.63 -19.29
N SER A 207 -12.66 -10.30 -20.34
CA SER A 207 -12.67 -11.76 -20.41
C SER A 207 -11.27 -12.39 -20.43
N ILE A 208 -10.28 -11.71 -21.02
CA ILE A 208 -8.88 -12.16 -21.01
C ILE A 208 -8.29 -11.99 -19.62
N ILE A 209 -8.57 -10.85 -18.97
CA ILE A 209 -8.15 -10.59 -17.58
C ILE A 209 -8.72 -11.66 -16.65
N GLU A 210 -10.02 -11.94 -16.72
CA GLU A 210 -10.67 -12.97 -15.90
C GLU A 210 -10.06 -14.36 -16.13
N ASN A 211 -9.72 -14.69 -17.38
CA ASN A 211 -9.05 -15.95 -17.69
C ASN A 211 -7.65 -16.02 -17.08
N ILE A 212 -6.85 -14.95 -17.17
CA ILE A 212 -5.52 -14.88 -16.57
C ILE A 212 -5.63 -15.00 -15.04
N LEU A 213 -6.55 -14.25 -14.41
CA LEU A 213 -6.80 -14.34 -12.97
C LEU A 213 -7.10 -15.78 -12.56
N LYS A 214 -8.02 -16.47 -13.24
CA LYS A 214 -8.40 -17.85 -12.89
C LYS A 214 -7.29 -18.88 -13.10
N THR A 215 -6.51 -18.74 -14.17
CA THR A 215 -5.62 -19.82 -14.64
C THR A 215 -4.15 -19.64 -14.27
N LYS A 216 -3.72 -18.40 -14.04
CA LYS A 216 -2.30 -18.04 -13.81
C LYS A 216 -2.06 -17.46 -12.42
N MET A 217 -3.04 -16.75 -11.87
CA MET A 217 -2.84 -16.01 -10.63
C MET A 217 -3.15 -16.82 -9.37
N LYS A 218 -2.35 -16.56 -8.34
CA LYS A 218 -2.62 -16.96 -6.96
C LYS A 218 -2.93 -15.74 -6.11
N VAL A 219 -3.84 -15.93 -5.17
CA VAL A 219 -4.27 -14.88 -4.25
C VAL A 219 -3.44 -14.95 -2.98
N SER A 220 -2.86 -13.82 -2.58
CA SER A 220 -2.17 -13.73 -1.30
C SER A 220 -3.18 -13.89 -0.17
N THR A 221 -2.90 -14.83 0.74
CA THR A 221 -3.70 -15.07 1.93
C THR A 221 -2.86 -14.68 3.14
N PRO A 222 -2.85 -13.40 3.56
CA PRO A 222 -2.19 -13.04 4.79
C PRO A 222 -2.71 -13.90 5.95
N THR A 223 -1.83 -14.16 6.91
CA THR A 223 -2.08 -15.05 8.04
C THR A 223 -3.27 -14.62 8.91
N SER A 224 -3.88 -13.46 8.68
CA SER A 224 -5.12 -12.99 9.31
C SER A 224 -6.41 -13.45 8.61
N PHE A 225 -6.34 -14.07 7.42
CA PHE A 225 -7.47 -14.75 6.75
C PHE A 225 -7.81 -16.05 7.49
N TRP A 226 -8.27 -15.95 8.74
CA TRP A 226 -8.81 -17.08 9.50
C TRP A 226 -10.32 -17.14 9.33
N ASP A 227 -10.69 -18.09 8.47
CA ASP A 227 -11.97 -18.84 8.37
C ASP A 227 -13.26 -18.03 8.13
N PRO A 228 -13.89 -18.18 6.95
CA PRO A 228 -14.39 -19.48 6.46
C PRO A 228 -13.86 -19.91 5.08
N ASN A 229 -13.95 -21.22 4.82
CA ASN A 229 -13.80 -21.86 3.51
C ASN A 229 -15.17 -21.90 2.77
N PRO A 230 -15.31 -21.47 1.50
CA PRO A 230 -14.30 -20.82 0.67
C PRO A 230 -13.98 -19.41 1.15
N LYS A 231 -12.69 -19.07 1.12
CA LYS A 231 -12.24 -17.73 1.47
C LYS A 231 -12.67 -16.78 0.38
N GLU A 232 -13.47 -15.78 0.74
CA GLU A 232 -13.84 -14.69 -0.17
C GLU A 232 -12.88 -13.51 0.00
N ALA A 233 -12.44 -12.95 -1.12
CA ALA A 233 -11.58 -11.77 -1.12
C ALA A 233 -11.94 -10.83 -2.26
N LEU A 234 -11.44 -9.60 -2.18
CA LEU A 234 -11.50 -8.61 -3.25
C LEU A 234 -10.11 -8.46 -3.87
N LEU A 235 -10.04 -8.52 -5.18
CA LEU A 235 -8.85 -8.17 -5.95
C LEU A 235 -9.08 -6.80 -6.58
N PHE A 236 -8.17 -5.88 -6.32
CA PHE A 236 -8.12 -4.60 -7.01
C PHE A 236 -7.03 -4.66 -8.07
N LEU A 237 -7.40 -4.25 -9.29
CA LEU A 237 -6.46 -4.14 -10.39
C LEU A 237 -6.34 -2.67 -10.77
N SER A 238 -5.12 -2.16 -10.89
CA SER A 238 -4.85 -0.80 -11.38
C SER A 238 -4.18 -0.83 -12.75
N TYR A 239 -4.56 0.12 -13.60
CA TYR A 239 -3.89 0.36 -14.87
C TYR A 239 -2.84 1.47 -14.73
N ASN A 240 -1.59 1.13 -15.01
CA ASN A 240 -0.43 2.04 -14.95
C ASN A 240 0.08 2.26 -16.39
N GLU A 241 -0.50 3.25 -17.08
CA GLU A 241 -0.16 3.57 -18.47
C GLU A 241 1.32 3.92 -18.66
N GLU A 242 1.93 4.52 -17.65
CA GLU A 242 3.35 4.87 -17.61
C GLU A 242 4.28 3.66 -17.74
N ASN A 243 3.81 2.47 -17.37
CA ASN A 243 4.61 1.23 -17.36
C ASN A 243 4.56 0.47 -18.69
N ILE A 244 3.84 0.97 -19.70
CA ILE A 244 3.75 0.32 -21.02
C ILE A 244 5.16 0.10 -21.62
N ASN A 245 6.01 1.12 -21.51
CA ASN A 245 7.37 1.10 -22.06
C ASN A 245 8.45 0.74 -21.02
N ASP A 246 8.06 0.55 -19.75
CA ASP A 246 8.99 0.11 -18.71
C ASP A 246 9.07 -1.43 -18.74
N PRO A 247 10.23 -2.05 -19.02
CA PRO A 247 10.36 -3.51 -19.03
C PRO A 247 10.15 -4.16 -17.66
N TYR A 248 10.26 -3.39 -16.56
CA TYR A 248 10.12 -3.88 -15.19
C TYR A 248 8.77 -3.51 -14.55
N GLY A 249 8.02 -2.59 -15.16
CA GLY A 249 6.77 -2.08 -14.63
C GLY A 249 5.56 -2.95 -15.00
N GLU A 250 4.71 -3.23 -14.02
CA GLU A 250 3.40 -3.82 -14.26
C GLU A 250 2.47 -2.77 -14.89
N VAL A 251 1.96 -3.06 -16.09
CA VAL A 251 0.94 -2.27 -16.79
C VAL A 251 -0.42 -2.46 -16.13
N ILE A 252 -0.71 -3.68 -15.67
CA ILE A 252 -1.86 -3.99 -14.84
C ILE A 252 -1.35 -4.66 -13.57
N SER A 253 -1.43 -3.95 -12.44
CA SER A 253 -1.03 -4.46 -11.12
C SER A 253 -2.22 -5.06 -10.40
N CYS A 254 -1.99 -6.06 -9.55
CA CYS A 254 -3.00 -6.66 -8.65
C CYS A 254 -2.63 -6.38 -7.19
N ASP A 255 -2.84 -5.14 -6.77
CA ASP A 255 -2.31 -4.52 -5.55
C ASP A 255 -3.32 -3.65 -4.79
#